data_AF-A0A497TG24-F1
#
_entry.id   AF-A0A497TG24-F1
#
_cell.length_a   1.000
_cell.length_b   1.000
_cell.length_c   1.000
_cell.angle_alpha   90.00
_cell.angle_beta   90.00
_cell.angle_gamma   90.00
#
_symmetry.space_group_name_H-M   'P 1'
#
loop_
_entity.id
_entity.type
_entity.pdbx_description
1 polymer ?
#
loop_
_entity_poly.entity_id
_entity_poly.type
_entity_poly.pdbx_seq_one_letter_code
_entity_poly.pdbx_strand_id
1 'polypeptide(L)'
;MKRRMKKKGRKIKEGKRIKQILIAALIAAAFVAPAFAEPTLTVTPSECISGDLVTLKGSGFDASEIVTLTSTCTCWKPVIEGQTECCLLKFNISNKKTGFSLVVHDVKDNVTIDLRKFWGIPFWHINHNMLGFKFTYDPVNHTSKVVRPAPIPTGVYEVIDVIGKPIDGVCEVEMVTTVTTEVTTDGTGRFREVVDTHGIPAPKAGKYTVKAIGKTSGLSATSDLRVKLKGDVSRDGIVGAYDCVSIARYSVGLPGYNAQTLNLDLYTADVCCFYQGEVDIDDARWLARYLVGLETKLC
;
A
#
# COMPACT_ATOMS: atom_id res chain seq x y z
N MET A 1 56.14 -91.83 -3.75
CA MET A 1 56.71 -91.09 -2.60
C MET A 1 56.00 -89.74 -2.48
N LYS A 2 55.65 -89.33 -1.26
CA LYS A 2 55.10 -88.02 -0.80
C LYS A 2 53.58 -87.79 -0.79
N ARG A 3 53.11 -87.59 0.45
CA ARG A 3 51.79 -87.29 1.02
C ARG A 3 51.20 -85.94 0.58
N ARG A 4 49.87 -85.78 0.68
CA ARG A 4 49.28 -84.50 1.09
C ARG A 4 47.97 -84.65 1.90
N MET A 5 47.93 -83.91 3.01
CA MET A 5 46.89 -83.86 4.03
C MET A 5 45.77 -82.84 3.73
N LYS A 6 44.55 -83.19 4.15
CA LYS A 6 43.44 -82.40 4.77
C LYS A 6 43.19 -80.95 4.32
N LYS A 7 41.91 -80.62 4.09
CA LYS A 7 41.20 -79.58 4.90
C LYS A 7 39.67 -79.65 4.83
N LYS A 8 39.08 -79.39 6.00
CA LYS A 8 37.65 -79.39 6.37
C LYS A 8 36.85 -78.32 5.61
N GLY A 9 35.67 -78.68 5.12
CA GLY A 9 34.64 -77.72 4.68
C GLY A 9 34.04 -76.96 5.88
N ARG A 10 33.99 -75.64 5.78
CA ARG A 10 33.37 -74.73 6.76
C ARG A 10 32.07 -74.23 6.13
N LYS A 11 30.91 -74.61 6.69
CA LYS A 11 29.58 -74.11 6.28
C LYS A 11 29.51 -72.60 6.52
N ILE A 12 29.22 -71.82 5.48
CA ILE A 12 28.95 -70.39 5.57
C ILE A 12 27.47 -70.21 5.92
N LYS A 13 27.22 -69.38 6.94
CA LYS A 13 25.90 -69.03 7.49
C LYS A 13 25.13 -68.14 6.51
N GLU A 14 24.08 -68.65 5.89
CA GLU A 14 22.98 -67.84 5.36
C GLU A 14 22.01 -67.53 6.50
N GLY A 15 21.83 -66.24 6.82
CA GLY A 15 20.87 -65.87 7.86
C GLY A 15 20.99 -64.45 8.40
N LYS A 16 21.41 -63.47 7.59
CA LYS A 16 21.48 -62.07 8.06
C LYS A 16 21.10 -60.97 7.06
N ARG A 17 20.75 -61.28 5.80
CA ARG A 17 20.43 -60.24 4.79
C ARG A 17 18.95 -59.93 4.58
N ILE A 18 18.02 -60.71 5.13
CA ILE A 18 16.58 -60.52 4.86
C ILE A 18 15.90 -59.54 5.85
N LYS A 19 16.49 -59.26 7.02
CA LYS A 19 15.89 -58.33 8.02
C LYS A 19 16.13 -56.83 7.75
N GLN A 20 16.96 -56.46 6.76
CA GLN A 20 17.23 -55.05 6.45
C GLN A 20 16.34 -54.49 5.32
N ILE A 21 15.59 -55.34 4.60
CA ILE A 21 14.78 -54.89 3.46
C ILE A 21 13.34 -54.55 3.86
N LEU A 22 12.85 -55.04 5.01
CA LEU A 22 11.48 -54.74 5.47
C LEU A 22 11.29 -53.39 6.19
N ILE A 23 12.37 -52.69 6.57
CA ILE A 23 12.27 -51.38 7.26
C ILE A 23 12.33 -50.20 6.28
N ALA A 24 12.85 -50.40 5.06
CA ALA A 24 12.88 -49.36 4.04
C ALA A 24 11.51 -49.12 3.36
N ALA A 25 10.58 -50.09 3.42
CA ALA A 25 9.26 -49.98 2.80
C ALA A 25 8.20 -49.29 3.69
N LEU A 26 8.52 -48.97 4.94
CA LEU A 26 7.62 -48.28 5.89
C LEU A 26 7.96 -46.79 6.08
N ILE A 27 9.02 -46.28 5.45
CA ILE A 27 9.41 -44.86 5.46
C ILE A 27 9.28 -44.24 4.05
N ALA A 28 8.39 -44.81 3.24
CA ALA A 28 7.87 -44.17 2.03
C ALA A 28 6.34 -44.12 2.08
N ALA A 29 5.77 -44.00 3.29
CA ALA A 29 4.52 -43.28 3.45
C ALA A 29 4.84 -41.86 2.99
N ALA A 30 4.52 -41.60 1.73
CA ALA A 30 4.60 -40.30 1.10
C ALA A 30 4.02 -39.30 2.10
N PHE A 31 4.88 -38.46 2.66
CA PHE A 31 4.50 -37.10 2.95
C PHE A 31 4.14 -36.50 1.58
N VAL A 32 2.95 -36.82 1.08
CA VAL A 32 2.19 -35.86 0.31
C VAL A 32 1.89 -34.79 1.34
N ALA A 33 2.87 -33.89 1.55
CA ALA A 33 2.53 -32.58 2.07
C ALA A 33 1.32 -32.14 1.22
N PRO A 34 0.22 -31.68 1.84
CA PRO A 34 -0.81 -31.01 1.07
C PRO A 34 -0.05 -30.05 0.16
N ALA A 35 -0.31 -30.10 -1.15
CA ALA A 35 0.10 -29.01 -2.01
C ALA A 35 -0.69 -27.81 -1.48
N PHE A 36 -0.13 -27.12 -0.49
CA PHE A 36 -0.70 -25.91 0.05
C PHE A 36 -0.72 -24.98 -1.14
N ALA A 37 -1.93 -24.65 -1.60
CA ALA A 37 -2.09 -23.69 -2.66
C ALA A 37 -1.35 -22.43 -2.23
N GLU A 38 -0.45 -21.93 -3.07
CA GLU A 38 0.29 -20.72 -2.76
C GLU A 38 -0.71 -19.62 -2.38
N PRO A 39 -0.43 -18.84 -1.32
CA PRO A 39 -1.30 -17.76 -0.93
C PRO A 39 -1.54 -16.80 -2.09
N THR A 40 -2.80 -16.49 -2.35
CA THR A 40 -3.20 -15.54 -3.39
C THR A 40 -3.87 -14.34 -2.76
N LEU A 41 -3.64 -13.16 -3.32
CA LEU A 41 -4.31 -11.92 -2.96
C LEU A 41 -4.87 -11.27 -4.22
N THR A 42 -6.14 -10.88 -4.17
CA THR A 42 -6.82 -10.17 -5.26
C THR A 42 -7.42 -8.87 -4.74
N VAL A 43 -7.34 -7.85 -5.59
CA VAL A 43 -7.83 -6.49 -5.35
C VAL A 43 -8.90 -6.20 -6.41
N THR A 44 -10.08 -5.74 -6.01
CA THR A 44 -11.18 -5.45 -6.94
C THR A 44 -11.96 -4.19 -6.53
N PRO A 45 -12.06 -3.18 -7.40
CA PRO A 45 -11.35 -3.06 -8.68
C PRO A 45 -9.83 -2.88 -8.48
N SER A 46 -9.01 -3.24 -9.47
CA SER A 46 -7.55 -3.05 -9.41
C SER A 46 -7.12 -1.62 -9.78
N GLU A 47 -8.06 -0.80 -10.24
CA GLU A 47 -7.92 0.62 -10.50
C GLU A 47 -9.17 1.35 -9.98
N CYS A 48 -9.00 2.45 -9.25
CA CYS A 48 -10.09 3.22 -8.66
C CYS A 48 -9.75 4.71 -8.49
N ILE A 49 -10.76 5.54 -8.27
CA ILE A 49 -10.60 6.91 -7.80
C ILE A 49 -10.46 6.91 -6.28
N SER A 50 -9.59 7.75 -5.73
CA SER A 50 -9.48 7.92 -4.27
C SER A 50 -10.84 8.27 -3.68
N GLY A 51 -11.28 7.43 -2.75
CA GLY A 51 -12.58 7.47 -2.12
C GLY A 51 -13.53 6.35 -2.53
N ASP A 52 -13.19 5.61 -3.59
CA ASP A 52 -13.87 4.36 -3.92
C ASP A 52 -13.57 3.28 -2.88
N LEU A 53 -14.50 2.32 -2.78
CA LEU A 53 -14.31 1.12 -1.97
C LEU A 53 -13.64 0.03 -2.79
N VAL A 54 -12.58 -0.56 -2.24
CA VAL A 54 -11.84 -1.67 -2.85
C VAL A 54 -12.01 -2.92 -2.00
N THR A 55 -12.33 -4.04 -2.64
CA THR A 55 -12.41 -5.35 -1.98
C THR A 55 -11.09 -6.08 -2.12
N LEU A 56 -10.49 -6.46 -0.99
CA LEU A 56 -9.36 -7.37 -0.88
C LEU A 56 -9.87 -8.78 -0.57
N LYS A 57 -9.44 -9.80 -1.35
CA LYS A 57 -9.72 -11.21 -1.05
C LYS A 57 -8.43 -12.01 -1.06
N GLY A 58 -8.20 -12.75 0.03
CA GLY A 58 -7.09 -13.68 0.14
C GLY A 58 -7.54 -15.12 0.31
N SER A 59 -6.71 -16.05 -0.15
CA SER A 59 -6.88 -17.51 0.04
C SER A 59 -5.52 -18.20 0.07
N GLY A 60 -5.47 -19.43 0.59
CA GLY A 60 -4.21 -20.20 0.73
C GLY A 60 -3.45 -19.88 2.02
N PHE A 61 -4.10 -19.21 2.97
CA PHE A 61 -3.60 -18.95 4.32
C PHE A 61 -4.03 -20.06 5.28
N ASP A 62 -3.47 -20.10 6.48
CA ASP A 62 -3.92 -21.04 7.52
C ASP A 62 -5.32 -20.68 8.00
N ALA A 63 -6.09 -21.70 8.41
CA ALA A 63 -7.44 -21.51 8.93
C ALA A 63 -7.45 -20.74 10.26
N SER A 64 -8.36 -19.76 10.39
CA SER A 64 -8.49 -18.92 11.59
C SER A 64 -7.20 -18.17 12.01
N GLU A 65 -6.28 -17.94 11.08
CA GLU A 65 -5.06 -17.17 11.34
C GLU A 65 -5.30 -15.66 11.23
N ILE A 66 -4.44 -14.88 11.88
CA ILE A 66 -4.37 -13.44 11.67
C ILE A 66 -3.48 -13.19 10.46
N VAL A 67 -3.98 -12.42 9.50
CA VAL A 67 -3.24 -11.95 8.34
C VAL A 67 -3.06 -10.44 8.47
N THR A 68 -1.82 -9.98 8.40
CA THR A 68 -1.49 -8.56 8.32
C THR A 68 -1.55 -8.12 6.86
N LEU A 69 -2.40 -7.16 6.56
CA LEU A 69 -2.46 -6.47 5.29
C LEU A 69 -1.66 -5.17 5.39
N THR A 70 -0.74 -4.95 4.46
CA THR A 70 0.06 -3.74 4.35
C THR A 70 -0.15 -3.14 2.97
N SER A 71 -0.51 -1.86 2.91
CA SER A 71 -0.52 -1.07 1.68
C SER A 71 0.54 0.01 1.80
N THR A 72 1.42 0.12 0.82
CA THR A 72 2.50 1.13 0.80
C THR A 72 2.43 1.93 -0.50
N CYS A 73 2.62 3.24 -0.39
CA CYS A 73 2.86 4.12 -1.52
C CYS A 73 3.94 5.14 -1.23
N THR A 74 4.56 5.56 -2.33
CA THR A 74 5.55 6.63 -2.35
C THR A 74 5.00 7.77 -3.19
N CYS A 75 5.04 8.98 -2.65
CA CYS A 75 4.71 10.20 -3.37
C CYS A 75 5.82 11.24 -3.19
N TRP A 76 5.94 12.15 -4.14
CA TRP A 76 6.93 13.22 -4.14
C TRP A 76 6.22 14.54 -3.98
N LYS A 77 6.67 15.39 -3.06
CA LYS A 77 6.04 16.67 -2.73
C LYS A 77 7.01 17.82 -2.93
N PRO A 78 6.60 18.89 -3.65
CA PRO A 78 7.48 20.01 -3.91
C PRO A 78 7.84 20.75 -2.63
N VAL A 79 8.96 21.46 -2.69
CA VAL A 79 9.37 22.43 -1.68
C VAL A 79 8.90 23.81 -2.10
N ILE A 80 8.07 24.44 -1.26
CA ILE A 80 7.50 25.77 -1.47
C ILE A 80 7.92 26.64 -0.29
N GLU A 81 8.57 27.77 -0.56
CA GLU A 81 9.01 28.72 0.46
C GLU A 81 9.83 28.09 1.62
N GLY A 82 10.63 27.06 1.29
CA GLY A 82 11.48 26.36 2.25
C GLY A 82 10.74 25.34 3.14
N GLN A 83 9.52 24.97 2.79
CA GLN A 83 8.73 23.94 3.46
C GLN A 83 8.23 22.90 2.46
N THR A 84 7.97 21.70 2.93
CA THR A 84 7.21 20.70 2.18
C THR A 84 5.97 20.33 2.98
N GLU A 85 4.85 20.16 2.28
CA GLU A 85 3.58 19.79 2.89
C GLU A 85 2.95 18.63 2.13
N CYS A 86 2.52 17.61 2.87
CA CYS A 86 1.71 16.54 2.33
C CYS A 86 0.39 16.43 3.09
N CYS A 87 -0.71 16.67 2.38
CA CYS A 87 -2.06 16.56 2.94
C CYS A 87 -2.68 15.19 2.65
N LEU A 88 -3.25 14.56 3.68
CA LEU A 88 -4.09 13.37 3.59
C LEU A 88 -5.55 13.74 3.90
N LEU A 89 -6.28 14.16 2.86
CA LEU A 89 -7.66 14.63 2.99
C LEU A 89 -8.65 13.49 3.22
N LYS A 90 -9.53 13.64 4.22
CA LYS A 90 -10.58 12.65 4.55
C LYS A 90 -10.02 11.25 4.81
N PHE A 91 -8.77 11.14 5.24
CA PHE A 91 -8.10 9.86 5.45
C PHE A 91 -8.87 8.99 6.45
N ASN A 92 -9.39 7.86 5.97
CA ASN A 92 -10.30 7.01 6.73
C ASN A 92 -9.53 5.88 7.43
N ILE A 93 -9.39 5.99 8.75
CA ILE A 93 -8.81 4.94 9.61
C ILE A 93 -9.80 4.52 10.70
N SER A 94 -11.08 4.42 10.32
CA SER A 94 -12.19 4.06 11.21
C SER A 94 -12.13 2.62 11.72
N ASN A 95 -11.40 1.72 11.06
CA ASN A 95 -11.14 0.38 11.59
C ASN A 95 -10.10 0.43 12.71
N LYS A 96 -10.50 0.02 13.93
CA LYS A 96 -9.63 0.01 15.12
C LYS A 96 -8.39 -0.89 15.00
N LYS A 97 -8.36 -1.80 14.03
CA LYS A 97 -7.21 -2.66 13.73
C LYS A 97 -6.25 -2.03 12.71
N THR A 98 -6.60 -0.86 12.17
CA THR A 98 -5.74 -0.13 11.24
C THR A 98 -4.68 0.64 12.02
N GLY A 99 -3.45 0.63 11.52
CA GLY A 99 -2.40 1.57 11.88
C GLY A 99 -1.86 2.24 10.63
N PHE A 100 -1.06 3.28 10.81
CA PHE A 100 -0.34 3.88 9.68
C PHE A 100 1.03 4.39 10.09
N SER A 101 1.90 4.56 9.10
CA SER A 101 3.15 5.28 9.25
C SER A 101 3.43 6.17 8.05
N LEU A 102 4.03 7.31 8.32
CA LEU A 102 4.48 8.28 7.35
C LEU A 102 6.00 8.41 7.53
N VAL A 103 6.74 8.22 6.45
CA VAL A 103 8.18 8.40 6.41
C VAL A 103 8.46 9.51 5.41
N VAL A 104 9.18 10.54 5.84
CA VAL A 104 9.52 11.71 5.05
C VAL A 104 11.04 11.79 4.99
N HIS A 105 11.59 11.74 3.79
CA HIS A 105 13.03 11.79 3.54
C HIS A 105 13.50 13.24 3.34
N ASP A 106 14.80 13.48 3.38
CA ASP A 106 15.43 14.77 3.07
C ASP A 106 14.92 15.97 3.89
N VAL A 107 14.62 15.75 5.18
CA VAL A 107 14.19 16.79 6.13
C VAL A 107 15.21 17.03 7.25
N LYS A 108 15.26 18.26 7.77
CA LYS A 108 16.22 18.72 8.77
C LYS A 108 15.95 18.19 10.18
N ASP A 109 14.69 17.89 10.49
CA ASP A 109 14.21 17.50 11.81
C ASP A 109 12.91 16.68 11.73
N ASN A 110 12.26 16.46 12.88
CA ASN A 110 10.94 15.83 12.90
C ASN A 110 9.93 16.67 12.11
N VAL A 111 9.11 16.00 11.30
CA VAL A 111 7.94 16.63 10.71
C VAL A 111 6.93 17.05 11.79
N THR A 112 6.10 18.01 11.44
CA THR A 112 4.91 18.38 12.20
C THR A 112 3.68 17.73 11.54
N ILE A 113 2.79 17.19 12.36
CA ILE A 113 1.50 16.66 11.95
C ILE A 113 0.43 17.63 12.43
N ASP A 114 -0.21 18.30 11.48
CA ASP A 114 -1.37 19.14 11.73
C ASP A 114 -2.63 18.34 11.43
N LEU A 115 -3.48 18.19 12.45
CA LEU A 115 -4.58 17.23 12.39
C LEU A 115 -5.91 17.88 12.72
N ARG A 116 -6.91 17.66 11.86
CA ARG A 116 -8.31 18.04 12.09
C ARG A 116 -9.23 16.85 11.92
N LYS A 117 -9.99 16.52 12.98
CA LYS A 117 -10.91 15.36 12.98
C LYS A 117 -12.31 15.70 12.47
N PHE A 118 -12.83 16.88 12.82
CA PHE A 118 -14.18 17.31 12.43
C PHE A 118 -14.27 18.84 12.41
N TRP A 119 -15.15 19.36 11.54
CA TRP A 119 -15.44 20.77 11.38
C TRP A 119 -15.84 21.43 12.72
N GLY A 120 -15.11 22.47 13.13
CA GLY A 120 -15.33 23.18 14.39
C GLY A 120 -14.40 22.78 15.54
N ILE A 121 -13.53 21.78 15.35
CA ILE A 121 -12.41 21.50 16.25
C ILE A 121 -11.15 22.19 15.70
N PRO A 122 -10.36 22.91 16.53
CA PRO A 122 -9.10 23.48 16.08
C PRO A 122 -8.11 22.40 15.64
N PHE A 123 -7.18 22.77 14.77
CA PHE A 123 -6.08 21.88 14.40
C PHE A 123 -5.27 21.51 15.65
N TRP A 124 -4.90 20.24 15.74
CA TRP A 124 -3.89 19.78 16.67
C TRP A 124 -2.55 19.78 15.95
N HIS A 125 -1.62 20.59 16.45
CA HIS A 125 -0.26 20.69 15.95
C HIS A 125 0.64 19.76 16.75
N ILE A 126 1.14 18.70 16.11
CA ILE A 126 1.85 17.61 16.78
C ILE A 126 3.23 17.42 16.16
N ASN A 127 4.29 17.72 16.89
CA ASN A 127 5.68 17.58 16.42
C ASN A 127 6.54 16.67 17.32
N HIS A 128 5.90 15.94 18.23
CA HIS A 128 6.56 15.04 19.18
C HIS A 128 5.61 13.90 19.59
N ASN A 129 6.12 12.96 20.38
CA ASN A 129 5.34 11.82 20.87
C ASN A 129 4.17 12.29 21.73
N MET A 130 2.97 12.29 21.16
CA MET A 130 1.75 12.60 21.89
C MET A 130 0.53 11.99 21.22
N LEU A 131 -0.54 11.88 22.00
CA LEU A 131 -1.83 11.34 21.60
C LEU A 131 -1.79 9.93 21.03
N GLY A 132 -0.65 9.22 21.00
CA GLY A 132 -0.44 7.91 20.37
C GLY A 132 0.38 7.95 19.08
N PHE A 133 0.76 9.13 18.59
CA PHE A 133 1.77 9.30 17.55
C PHE A 133 3.17 9.09 18.12
N LYS A 134 4.01 8.38 17.37
CA LYS A 134 5.41 8.12 17.70
C LYS A 134 6.29 8.70 16.60
N PHE A 135 7.07 9.71 16.95
CA PHE A 135 8.02 10.40 16.10
C PHE A 135 9.42 9.82 16.31
N THR A 136 10.15 9.68 15.22
CA THR A 136 11.56 9.31 15.23
C THR A 136 12.23 10.06 14.10
N TYR A 137 13.36 10.70 14.39
CA TYR A 137 14.19 11.34 13.39
C TYR A 137 15.53 10.63 13.33
N ASP A 138 15.93 10.28 12.12
CA ASP A 138 17.25 9.76 11.82
C ASP A 138 18.11 10.89 11.22
N PRO A 139 19.06 11.45 11.98
CA PRO A 139 19.91 12.53 11.51
C PRO A 139 20.96 12.10 10.48
N VAL A 140 21.25 10.80 10.35
CA VAL A 140 22.21 10.28 9.37
C VAL A 140 21.59 10.22 7.99
N ASN A 141 20.33 9.76 7.92
CA ASN A 141 19.59 9.62 6.68
C ASN A 141 18.60 10.78 6.42
N HIS A 142 18.63 11.83 7.25
CA HIS A 142 17.72 12.99 7.18
C HIS A 142 16.25 12.58 7.04
N THR A 143 15.84 11.57 7.80
CA THR A 143 14.53 10.92 7.63
C THR A 143 13.71 11.07 8.90
N SER A 144 12.51 11.65 8.77
CA SER A 144 11.52 11.69 9.84
C SER A 144 10.47 10.60 9.63
N LYS A 145 10.13 9.89 10.71
CA LYS A 145 9.12 8.86 10.72
C LYS A 145 8.10 9.14 11.79
N VAL A 146 6.83 9.12 11.39
CA VAL A 146 5.68 9.17 12.28
C VAL A 146 4.94 7.84 12.20
N VAL A 147 4.75 7.18 13.33
CA VAL A 147 3.98 5.93 13.42
C VAL A 147 2.79 6.13 14.34
N ARG A 148 1.66 5.61 13.89
CA ARG A 148 0.43 5.53 14.64
C ARG A 148 -0.06 4.07 14.65
N PRO A 149 0.34 3.26 15.65
CA PRO A 149 -0.02 1.84 15.69
C PRO A 149 -1.49 1.65 16.09
N ALA A 150 -2.08 0.53 15.68
CA ALA A 150 -3.36 0.07 16.22
C ALA A 150 -3.23 -0.31 17.72
N PRO A 151 -4.27 -0.13 18.54
CA PRO A 151 -5.54 0.49 18.21
C PRO A 151 -5.48 2.02 18.26
N ILE A 152 -6.13 2.66 17.29
CA ILE A 152 -6.30 4.12 17.19
C ILE A 152 -7.70 4.53 17.65
N PRO A 153 -7.88 5.76 18.17
CA PRO A 153 -9.20 6.36 18.25
C PRO A 153 -9.80 6.39 16.85
N THR A 154 -10.88 5.65 16.65
CA THR A 154 -11.49 5.47 15.33
C THR A 154 -12.08 6.77 14.81
N GLY A 155 -12.01 6.97 13.49
CA GLY A 155 -12.68 8.07 12.81
C GLY A 155 -12.15 8.33 11.40
N VAL A 156 -12.92 9.12 10.66
CA VAL A 156 -12.45 9.78 9.44
C VAL A 156 -11.77 11.06 9.89
N TYR A 157 -10.51 11.25 9.49
CA TYR A 157 -9.79 12.49 9.72
C TYR A 157 -10.08 13.41 8.56
N GLU A 158 -10.59 14.61 8.83
CA GLU A 158 -10.89 15.56 7.78
C GLU A 158 -9.62 15.97 7.05
N VAL A 159 -8.55 16.24 7.82
CA VAL A 159 -7.23 16.64 7.30
C VAL A 159 -6.14 16.08 8.21
N ILE A 160 -5.08 15.54 7.59
CA ILE A 160 -3.78 15.30 8.23
C ILE A 160 -2.72 15.92 7.32
N ASP A 161 -2.14 17.03 7.75
CA ASP A 161 -1.03 17.68 7.05
C ASP A 161 0.29 17.26 7.68
N VAL A 162 1.21 16.83 6.83
CA VAL A 162 2.58 16.47 7.20
C VAL A 162 3.49 17.57 6.70
N ILE A 163 4.00 18.37 7.62
CA ILE A 163 4.80 19.56 7.30
C ILE A 163 6.25 19.29 7.69
N GLY A 164 7.14 19.35 6.71
CA GLY A 164 8.57 19.14 6.89
C GLY A 164 9.38 20.38 6.51
N LYS A 165 10.57 20.50 7.10
CA LYS A 165 11.60 21.46 6.68
C LYS A 165 12.66 20.71 5.87
N PRO A 166 12.69 20.86 4.55
CA PRO A 166 13.66 20.17 3.70
C PRO A 166 15.09 20.59 4.03
N ILE A 167 16.05 19.70 3.79
CA ILE A 167 17.47 20.05 3.77
C ILE A 167 17.77 21.05 2.64
N ASP A 168 18.83 21.85 2.80
CA ASP A 168 19.13 22.93 1.84
C ASP A 168 19.43 22.38 0.44
N GLY A 169 18.82 22.97 -0.59
CA GLY A 169 18.98 22.58 -1.99
C GLY A 169 18.02 21.50 -2.49
N VAL A 170 17.18 20.93 -1.61
CA VAL A 170 16.13 19.97 -2.02
C VAL A 170 14.91 20.70 -2.56
N CYS A 171 14.43 20.26 -3.72
CA CYS A 171 13.30 20.86 -4.45
C CYS A 171 12.03 19.99 -4.43
N GLU A 172 12.16 18.69 -4.19
CA GLU A 172 11.06 17.75 -3.93
C GLU A 172 11.48 16.81 -2.81
N VAL A 173 10.55 16.46 -1.94
CA VAL A 173 10.73 15.54 -0.83
C VAL A 173 9.94 14.25 -1.09
N GLU A 174 10.57 13.11 -0.84
CA GLU A 174 9.92 11.80 -0.89
C GLU A 174 9.15 11.53 0.41
N MET A 175 7.88 11.15 0.28
CA MET A 175 7.06 10.65 1.36
C MET A 175 6.56 9.24 1.08
N VAL A 176 6.81 8.33 2.01
CA VAL A 176 6.30 6.96 2.00
C VAL A 176 5.19 6.82 3.03
N THR A 177 3.98 6.54 2.56
CA THR A 177 2.82 6.20 3.41
C THR A 177 2.68 4.70 3.46
N THR A 178 2.49 4.16 4.66
CA THR A 178 2.15 2.76 4.86
C THR A 178 0.94 2.64 5.76
N VAL A 179 -0.07 1.90 5.30
CA VAL A 179 -1.27 1.55 6.07
C VAL A 179 -1.22 0.07 6.38
N THR A 180 -1.44 -0.29 7.64
CA THR A 180 -1.50 -1.68 8.08
C THR A 180 -2.86 -1.98 8.67
N THR A 181 -3.43 -3.15 8.40
CA THR A 181 -4.64 -3.64 9.07
C THR A 181 -4.55 -5.14 9.30
N GLU A 182 -5.18 -5.64 10.36
CA GLU A 182 -5.24 -7.08 10.66
C GLU A 182 -6.62 -7.65 10.32
N VAL A 183 -6.64 -8.71 9.53
CA VAL A 183 -7.84 -9.51 9.21
C VAL A 183 -7.68 -10.93 9.74
N THR A 184 -8.79 -11.63 9.92
CA THR A 184 -8.78 -13.03 10.37
C THR A 184 -9.34 -13.90 9.27
N THR A 185 -8.66 -14.99 8.92
CA THR A 185 -9.15 -15.95 7.93
C THR A 185 -10.29 -16.79 8.48
N ASP A 186 -11.14 -17.29 7.61
CA ASP A 186 -12.17 -18.27 7.96
C ASP A 186 -11.56 -19.66 8.20
N GLY A 187 -12.43 -20.63 8.51
CA GLY A 187 -12.01 -22.03 8.71
C GLY A 187 -11.39 -22.71 7.48
N THR A 188 -11.39 -22.06 6.33
CA THR A 188 -10.79 -22.53 5.07
C THR A 188 -9.55 -21.73 4.65
N GLY A 189 -9.09 -20.80 5.48
CA GLY A 189 -7.91 -19.99 5.17
C GLY A 189 -8.19 -18.84 4.19
N ARG A 190 -9.43 -18.35 4.13
CA ARG A 190 -9.82 -17.23 3.26
C ARG A 190 -10.21 -16.00 4.05
N PHE A 191 -10.03 -14.82 3.48
CA PHE A 191 -10.56 -13.58 4.04
C PHE A 191 -11.13 -12.66 2.96
N ARG A 192 -12.00 -11.75 3.38
CA ARG A 192 -12.50 -10.65 2.58
C ARG A 192 -12.52 -9.38 3.42
N GLU A 193 -11.87 -8.33 2.94
CA GLU A 193 -11.86 -7.01 3.56
C GLU A 193 -12.29 -5.95 2.55
N VAL A 194 -13.04 -4.95 3.00
CA VAL A 194 -13.39 -3.78 2.18
C VAL A 194 -12.62 -2.59 2.72
N VAL A 195 -11.82 -1.97 1.87
CA VAL A 195 -10.96 -0.83 2.20
C VAL A 195 -11.53 0.42 1.55
N ASP A 196 -11.65 1.48 2.34
CA ASP A 196 -11.94 2.82 1.85
C ASP A 196 -10.63 3.49 1.41
N THR A 197 -10.59 3.98 0.17
CA THR A 197 -9.40 4.62 -0.40
C THR A 197 -9.35 6.14 -0.23
N HIS A 198 -10.29 6.74 0.52
CA HIS A 198 -10.26 8.17 0.83
C HIS A 198 -8.96 8.58 1.53
N GLY A 199 -8.36 9.66 1.03
CA GLY A 199 -7.16 10.27 1.61
C GLY A 199 -5.88 9.47 1.43
N ILE A 200 -5.92 8.38 0.66
CA ILE A 200 -4.72 7.67 0.26
C ILE A 200 -4.01 8.51 -0.84
N PRO A 201 -2.75 8.91 -0.67
CA PRO A 201 -2.08 9.85 -1.57
C PRO A 201 -1.66 9.16 -2.85
N ALA A 202 -2.19 9.55 -4.01
CA ALA A 202 -1.87 8.90 -5.28
C ALA A 202 -0.38 9.03 -5.63
N PRO A 203 0.26 7.95 -6.12
CA PRO A 203 1.65 8.01 -6.53
C PRO A 203 1.79 8.74 -7.86
N LYS A 204 2.81 9.61 -7.97
CA LYS A 204 3.25 10.29 -9.21
C LYS A 204 3.49 9.29 -10.36
N ALA A 205 3.95 8.08 -10.02
CA ALA A 205 3.99 6.95 -10.95
C ALA A 205 3.89 5.63 -10.18
N GLY A 206 3.29 4.61 -10.80
CA GLY A 206 3.25 3.25 -10.27
C GLY A 206 1.92 2.85 -9.63
N LYS A 207 1.98 1.87 -8.73
CA LYS A 207 0.83 1.25 -8.07
C LYS A 207 1.13 1.09 -6.59
N TYR A 208 0.08 0.98 -5.79
CA TYR A 208 0.16 0.54 -4.40
C TYR A 208 0.40 -0.95 -4.38
N THR A 209 1.47 -1.36 -3.71
CA THR A 209 1.66 -2.78 -3.39
C THR A 209 0.84 -3.09 -2.14
N VAL A 210 -0.17 -3.95 -2.29
CA VAL A 210 -0.89 -4.56 -1.17
C VAL A 210 -0.23 -5.90 -0.89
N LYS A 211 0.24 -6.10 0.34
CA LYS A 211 0.87 -7.33 0.80
C LYS A 211 0.05 -7.92 1.94
N ALA A 212 -0.25 -9.21 1.86
CA ALA A 212 -0.84 -10.01 2.92
C ALA A 212 0.23 -10.94 3.50
N ILE A 213 0.35 -11.01 4.83
CA ILE A 213 1.29 -11.91 5.52
C ILE A 213 0.57 -12.62 6.66
N GLY A 214 0.54 -13.95 6.63
CA GLY A 214 0.05 -14.79 7.72
C GLY A 214 0.97 -14.67 8.94
N LYS A 215 0.40 -14.32 10.09
CA LYS A 215 1.16 -13.99 11.31
C LYS A 215 1.87 -15.20 11.91
N THR A 216 1.28 -16.39 11.77
CA THR A 216 1.82 -17.64 12.30
C THR A 216 2.60 -18.39 11.22
N SER A 217 2.02 -18.47 10.03
CA SER A 217 2.58 -19.25 8.91
C SER A 217 3.75 -18.55 8.21
N GLY A 218 3.82 -17.21 8.26
CA GLY A 218 4.75 -16.40 7.47
C GLY A 218 4.45 -16.40 5.97
N LEU A 219 3.39 -17.11 5.55
CA LEU A 219 2.92 -17.16 4.18
C LEU A 219 2.55 -15.76 3.70
N SER A 220 2.88 -15.43 2.46
CA SER A 220 2.61 -14.09 1.93
C SER A 220 2.11 -14.09 0.51
N ALA A 221 1.23 -13.13 0.22
CA ALA A 221 0.72 -12.83 -1.12
C ALA A 221 0.82 -11.33 -1.39
N THR A 222 0.96 -10.95 -2.64
CA THR A 222 0.95 -9.53 -3.06
C THR A 222 -0.03 -9.31 -4.19
N SER A 223 -0.52 -8.08 -4.29
CA SER A 223 -1.36 -7.62 -5.37
C SER A 223 -1.18 -6.11 -5.54
N ASP A 224 -1.53 -5.60 -6.71
CA ASP A 224 -1.39 -4.18 -6.99
C ASP A 224 -2.76 -3.49 -7.01
N LEU A 225 -2.81 -2.27 -6.47
CA LEU A 225 -3.93 -1.35 -6.60
C LEU A 225 -3.43 -0.07 -7.26
N ARG A 226 -4.15 0.46 -8.24
CA ARG A 226 -3.93 1.82 -8.74
C ARG A 226 -5.01 2.76 -8.19
N VAL A 227 -4.60 3.74 -7.41
CA VAL A 227 -5.49 4.83 -6.94
C VAL A 227 -5.15 6.08 -7.73
N LYS A 228 -6.17 6.72 -8.28
CA LYS A 228 -6.08 8.00 -9.00
C LYS A 228 -6.78 9.10 -8.20
N LEU A 229 -6.31 10.34 -8.31
CA LEU A 229 -7.04 11.48 -7.75
C LEU A 229 -7.96 12.06 -8.83
N LYS A 230 -9.23 12.26 -8.49
CA LYS A 230 -10.14 12.99 -9.38
C LYS A 230 -9.62 14.43 -9.54
N GLY A 231 -9.51 14.89 -10.79
CA GLY A 231 -8.92 16.18 -11.13
C GLY A 231 -7.39 16.22 -11.24
N ASP A 232 -6.65 15.17 -10.86
CA ASP A 232 -5.21 15.06 -11.14
C ASP A 232 -5.03 14.51 -12.55
N VAL A 233 -5.08 15.42 -13.52
CA VAL A 233 -5.03 15.09 -14.94
C VAL A 233 -3.58 14.96 -15.40
N SER A 234 -2.68 15.71 -14.75
CA SER A 234 -1.25 15.71 -15.04
C SER A 234 -0.51 14.48 -14.48
N ARG A 235 -1.14 13.73 -13.56
CA ARG A 235 -0.59 12.56 -12.86
C ARG A 235 0.63 12.90 -12.01
N ASP A 236 0.70 14.12 -11.50
CA ASP A 236 1.80 14.54 -10.64
C ASP A 236 1.55 14.21 -9.15
N GLY A 237 0.37 13.65 -8.83
CA GLY A 237 -0.05 13.31 -7.47
C GLY A 237 -0.54 14.53 -6.68
N ILE A 238 -0.83 15.63 -7.38
CA ILE A 238 -1.36 16.89 -6.85
C ILE A 238 -2.56 17.27 -7.73
N VAL A 239 -3.61 17.81 -7.10
CA VAL A 239 -4.73 18.41 -7.83
C VAL A 239 -4.58 19.91 -7.67
N GLY A 240 -4.27 20.62 -8.76
CA GLY A 240 -3.92 22.03 -8.71
C GLY A 240 -4.16 22.80 -10.00
N ALA A 241 -3.67 24.04 -10.03
CA ALA A 241 -3.87 24.94 -11.17
C ALA A 241 -3.26 24.39 -12.47
N TYR A 242 -2.21 23.57 -12.37
CA TYR A 242 -1.60 22.92 -13.52
C TYR A 242 -2.56 21.93 -14.19
N ASP A 243 -3.38 21.21 -13.42
CA ASP A 243 -4.41 20.33 -13.96
C ASP A 243 -5.51 21.12 -14.67
N CYS A 244 -5.96 22.25 -14.09
CA CYS A 244 -6.91 23.14 -14.75
C CYS A 244 -6.40 23.60 -16.13
N VAL A 245 -5.13 24.02 -16.19
CA VAL A 245 -4.50 24.45 -17.44
C VAL A 245 -4.36 23.29 -18.42
N SER A 246 -4.04 22.09 -17.92
CA SER A 246 -3.89 20.88 -18.73
C SER A 246 -5.21 20.49 -19.39
N ILE A 247 -6.32 20.53 -18.64
CA ILE A 247 -7.68 20.32 -19.17
C ILE A 247 -7.98 21.40 -20.20
N ALA A 248 -7.83 22.69 -19.88
CA ALA A 248 -8.16 23.78 -20.80
C ALA A 248 -7.38 23.71 -22.13
N ARG A 249 -6.09 23.36 -22.08
CA ARG A 249 -5.24 23.19 -23.26
C ARG A 249 -5.65 21.98 -24.10
N TYR A 250 -6.06 20.88 -23.44
CA TYR A 250 -6.65 19.73 -24.12
C TYR A 250 -7.95 20.12 -24.84
N SER A 251 -8.86 20.83 -24.16
CA SER A 251 -10.18 21.20 -24.70
C SER A 251 -10.11 22.09 -25.95
N VAL A 252 -9.05 22.91 -26.08
CA VAL A 252 -8.83 23.74 -27.28
C VAL A 252 -7.97 23.05 -28.35
N GLY A 253 -7.61 21.79 -28.15
CA GLY A 253 -6.80 21.01 -29.10
C GLY A 253 -5.36 21.51 -29.26
N LEU A 254 -4.77 22.07 -28.20
CA LEU A 254 -3.40 22.59 -28.27
C LEU A 254 -2.42 21.43 -28.56
N PRO A 255 -1.55 21.54 -29.59
CA PRO A 255 -0.58 20.50 -29.89
C PRO A 255 0.27 20.13 -28.67
N GLY A 256 0.40 18.84 -28.40
CA GLY A 256 1.12 18.32 -27.23
C GLY A 256 0.25 18.08 -25.99
N TYR A 257 -1.01 18.53 -25.96
CA TYR A 257 -1.96 18.27 -24.88
C TYR A 257 -2.99 17.22 -25.31
N ASN A 258 -2.57 15.96 -25.37
CA ASN A 258 -3.43 14.80 -25.59
C ASN A 258 -2.98 13.61 -24.73
N ALA A 259 -3.79 12.55 -24.73
CA ALA A 259 -3.55 11.34 -23.93
C ALA A 259 -2.21 10.65 -24.25
N GLN A 260 -1.66 10.87 -25.45
CA GLN A 260 -0.45 10.21 -25.95
C GLN A 260 0.82 11.03 -25.68
N THR A 261 0.76 12.36 -25.71
CA THR A 261 1.95 13.23 -25.64
C THR A 261 2.23 13.78 -24.24
N LEU A 262 1.21 14.02 -23.42
CA LEU A 262 1.39 14.50 -22.03
C LEU A 262 0.99 13.48 -20.97
N ASN A 263 0.59 12.26 -21.37
CA ASN A 263 0.04 11.25 -20.48
C ASN A 263 -1.18 11.74 -19.66
N LEU A 264 -1.99 12.65 -20.21
CA LEU A 264 -3.19 13.15 -19.53
C LEU A 264 -4.12 12.00 -19.16
N ASP A 265 -4.56 11.96 -17.90
CA ASP A 265 -5.56 10.98 -17.45
C ASP A 265 -6.97 11.52 -17.69
N LEU A 266 -7.50 11.34 -18.90
CA LEU A 266 -8.84 11.85 -19.23
C LEU A 266 -9.94 11.22 -18.35
N TYR A 267 -9.69 10.07 -17.73
CA TYR A 267 -10.61 9.46 -16.78
C TYR A 267 -10.75 10.28 -15.48
N THR A 268 -9.71 11.01 -15.07
CA THR A 268 -9.76 11.90 -13.90
C THR A 268 -10.20 13.32 -14.26
N ALA A 269 -10.25 13.65 -15.55
CA ALA A 269 -10.44 15.01 -16.05
C ALA A 269 -11.90 15.46 -16.20
N ASP A 270 -12.83 14.54 -16.43
CA ASP A 270 -14.28 14.82 -16.43
C ASP A 270 -14.74 15.05 -15.00
N VAL A 271 -14.62 16.29 -14.52
CA VAL A 271 -14.86 16.69 -13.14
C VAL A 271 -16.13 17.51 -12.94
N CYS A 272 -16.71 18.01 -14.04
CA CYS A 272 -17.87 18.87 -14.04
C CYS A 272 -19.17 18.08 -13.83
N CYS A 273 -19.81 18.28 -12.68
CA CYS A 273 -21.04 17.56 -12.33
C CYS A 273 -22.27 17.87 -13.21
N PHE A 274 -22.21 18.85 -14.10
CA PHE A 274 -23.34 19.25 -14.94
C PHE A 274 -23.34 18.59 -16.33
N TYR A 275 -22.17 18.27 -16.87
CA TYR A 275 -22.02 17.71 -18.22
C TYR A 275 -21.02 16.56 -18.16
N GLN A 276 -21.51 15.39 -17.75
CA GLN A 276 -20.70 14.19 -17.61
C GLN A 276 -20.55 13.47 -18.95
N GLY A 277 -19.37 12.92 -19.21
CA GLY A 277 -19.07 12.08 -20.37
C GLY A 277 -18.20 12.73 -21.44
N GLU A 278 -17.87 14.02 -21.32
CA GLU A 278 -16.93 14.73 -22.18
C GLU A 278 -15.96 15.54 -21.34
N VAL A 279 -14.69 15.65 -21.79
CA VAL A 279 -13.66 16.46 -21.12
C VAL A 279 -13.51 17.79 -21.87
N ASP A 280 -13.95 18.89 -21.27
CA ASP A 280 -14.01 20.20 -21.93
C ASP A 280 -13.59 21.38 -21.02
N ILE A 281 -13.87 22.61 -21.46
CA ILE A 281 -13.48 23.81 -20.73
C ILE A 281 -14.28 24.01 -19.44
N ASP A 282 -15.48 23.43 -19.34
CA ASP A 282 -16.29 23.48 -18.14
C ASP A 282 -15.69 22.63 -17.03
N ASP A 283 -14.99 21.53 -17.34
CA ASP A 283 -14.18 20.77 -16.38
C ASP A 283 -13.04 21.60 -15.79
N ALA A 284 -12.29 22.30 -16.65
CA ALA A 284 -11.20 23.18 -16.20
C ALA A 284 -11.74 24.29 -15.28
N ARG A 285 -12.88 24.88 -15.65
CA ARG A 285 -13.57 25.89 -14.85
C ARG A 285 -14.06 25.31 -13.52
N TRP A 286 -14.65 24.12 -13.54
CA TRP A 286 -15.17 23.45 -12.35
C TRP A 286 -14.05 23.13 -11.36
N LEU A 287 -12.94 22.58 -11.86
CA LEU A 287 -11.76 22.30 -11.05
C LEU A 287 -11.19 23.58 -10.43
N ALA A 288 -11.07 24.65 -11.20
CA ALA A 288 -10.60 25.94 -10.67
C ALA A 288 -11.52 26.46 -9.56
N ARG A 289 -12.84 26.35 -9.71
CA ARG A 289 -13.82 26.73 -8.68
C ARG A 289 -13.70 25.85 -7.44
N TYR A 290 -13.51 24.53 -7.60
CA TYR A 290 -13.26 23.61 -6.50
C TYR A 290 -12.00 23.98 -5.72
N LEU A 291 -10.89 24.29 -6.41
CA LEU A 291 -9.62 24.67 -5.78
C LEU A 291 -9.71 25.96 -4.95
N VAL A 292 -10.59 26.88 -5.33
CA VAL A 292 -10.86 28.12 -4.54
C VAL A 292 -12.02 27.99 -3.56
N GLY A 293 -12.55 26.77 -3.37
CA GLY A 293 -13.61 26.47 -2.40
C GLY A 293 -15.01 26.92 -2.80
N LEU A 294 -15.23 27.27 -4.08
CA LEU A 294 -16.57 27.59 -4.61
C LEU A 294 -17.40 26.34 -4.90
N GLU A 295 -16.76 25.20 -5.15
CA GLU A 295 -17.42 23.89 -5.25
C GLU A 295 -16.95 22.97 -4.12
N THR A 296 -17.86 22.10 -3.66
CA THR A 296 -17.59 21.21 -2.52
C THR A 296 -17.22 19.79 -2.94
N LYS A 297 -17.34 19.46 -4.24
CA LYS A 297 -17.01 18.15 -4.79
C LYS A 297 -16.65 18.23 -6.27
N LEU A 298 -15.88 17.25 -6.70
CA LEU A 298 -15.72 16.86 -8.11
C LEU A 298 -16.65 15.69 -8.40
N CYS A 299 -17.20 15.65 -9.60
CA CYS A 299 -17.72 14.42 -10.18
C CYS A 299 -16.57 13.71 -10.91
#